data_AF-A0A916K181-F1
#
_entry.id   AF-A0A916K181-F1
#
_cell.length_a   1.000
_cell.length_b   1.000
_cell.length_c   1.000
_cell.angle_alpha   90.00
_cell.angle_beta   90.00
_cell.angle_gamma   90.00
#
_symmetry.space_group_name_H-M   'P 1'
#
loop_
_entity.id
_entity.type
_entity.pdbx_description
1 polymer ?
#
loop_
_entity_poly.entity_id
_entity_poly.type
_entity_poly.pdbx_seq_one_letter_code
_entity_poly.pdbx_strand_id
1 'polypeptide(L)'
;MPDNQAIQQLKSYKQITLRMKVLEKYPIGNGMYLSQFQEDDNLQTLHRQLKHLPSYMYLSKHEQKLETVAHTYLTHYPTGTKAQLNAIPTVGHDAEDEKLLRELRSKIQKVIEARAGRLNDFDAMIERVSELQELEQQKQYIEHTLEVLAEYKPQYAQLLKLQFIEGKSIDEVADALNIVRRTYDRWKPKAFEEYGKIFSAS
;
A
#
# COMPACT_ATOMS: atom_id res chain seq x y z
N MET A 1 -1.46 -25.48 17.34
CA MET A 1 -2.66 -24.61 17.27
C MET A 1 -3.91 -25.46 17.41
N PRO A 2 -4.97 -25.02 18.11
CA PRO A 2 -6.27 -25.69 18.04
C PRO A 2 -6.90 -25.45 16.65
N ASP A 3 -7.47 -26.49 16.03
CA ASP A 3 -8.09 -26.47 14.70
C ASP A 3 -9.04 -25.28 14.49
N ASN A 4 -9.72 -24.85 15.55
CA ASN A 4 -10.66 -23.72 15.52
C ASN A 4 -9.99 -22.38 15.17
N GLN A 5 -8.72 -22.18 15.55
CA GLN A 5 -7.97 -20.96 15.27
C GLN A 5 -7.50 -20.91 13.80
N ALA A 6 -7.03 -22.03 13.27
CA ALA A 6 -6.67 -22.14 11.84
C ALA A 6 -7.91 -21.99 10.92
N ILE A 7 -9.06 -22.54 11.33
CA ILE A 7 -10.34 -22.32 10.63
C ILE A 7 -10.71 -20.83 10.62
N GLN A 8 -10.58 -20.13 11.75
CA GLN A 8 -10.89 -18.70 11.84
C GLN A 8 -10.00 -17.87 10.92
N GLN A 9 -8.70 -18.17 10.85
CA GLN A 9 -7.77 -17.48 9.97
C GLN A 9 -8.07 -17.69 8.49
N LEU A 10 -8.31 -18.94 8.06
CA LEU A 10 -8.62 -19.20 6.66
C LEU A 10 -9.96 -18.57 6.25
N LYS A 11 -10.94 -18.56 7.16
CA LYS A 11 -12.23 -17.88 6.93
C LYS A 11 -12.10 -16.36 6.93
N SER A 12 -11.18 -15.79 7.71
CA SER A 12 -10.96 -14.35 7.73
C SER A 12 -10.36 -13.85 6.42
N TYR A 13 -9.72 -14.69 5.60
CA TYR A 13 -9.15 -14.30 4.31
C TYR A 13 -10.13 -13.54 3.40
N LYS A 14 -11.37 -14.03 3.25
CA LYS A 14 -12.41 -13.35 2.47
C LYS A 14 -12.84 -12.03 3.13
N GLN A 15 -12.92 -12.00 4.45
CA GLN A 15 -13.27 -10.79 5.21
C GLN A 15 -12.19 -9.71 5.08
N ILE A 16 -10.92 -10.10 5.21
CA ILE A 16 -9.73 -9.26 4.98
C ILE A 16 -9.78 -8.67 3.57
N THR A 17 -9.96 -9.50 2.55
CA THR A 17 -10.01 -9.05 1.15
C THR A 17 -11.19 -8.09 0.89
N LEU A 18 -12.36 -8.35 1.47
CA LEU A 18 -13.50 -7.45 1.37
C LEU A 18 -13.26 -6.13 2.11
N ARG A 19 -12.64 -6.18 3.30
CA ARG A 19 -12.29 -4.99 4.08
C ARG A 19 -11.28 -4.12 3.35
N MET A 20 -10.25 -4.71 2.75
CA MET A 20 -9.29 -4.01 1.89
C MET A 20 -10.01 -3.28 0.75
N LYS A 21 -10.91 -3.97 0.02
CA LYS A 21 -11.71 -3.36 -1.05
C LYS A 21 -12.60 -2.20 -0.59
N VAL A 22 -13.12 -2.27 0.64
CA VAL A 22 -13.92 -1.18 1.23
C VAL A 22 -13.03 0.01 1.57
N LEU A 23 -11.87 -0.23 2.18
CA LEU A 23 -10.90 0.80 2.54
C LEU A 23 -10.33 1.51 1.30
N GLU A 24 -10.07 0.77 0.22
CA GLU A 24 -9.61 1.33 -1.07
C GLU A 24 -10.65 2.23 -1.77
N LYS A 25 -11.94 1.87 -1.67
CA LYS A 25 -13.03 2.57 -2.38
C LYS A 25 -13.63 3.74 -1.61
N TYR A 26 -13.19 3.99 -0.38
CA TYR A 26 -13.73 5.07 0.43
C TYR A 26 -13.14 6.42 0.00
N PRO A 27 -13.98 7.45 -0.28
CA PRO A 27 -13.49 8.76 -0.66
C PRO A 27 -12.88 9.48 0.55
N ILE A 28 -11.68 10.04 0.36
CA ILE A 28 -10.91 10.77 1.38
C ILE A 28 -11.01 12.27 1.08
N GLY A 29 -12.23 12.80 1.18
CA GLY A 29 -12.49 14.23 0.94
C GLY A 29 -12.22 14.70 -0.51
N ASN A 30 -12.91 15.75 -0.96
CA ASN A 30 -12.79 16.35 -2.30
C ASN A 30 -12.81 15.38 -3.51
N GLY A 31 -13.36 14.16 -3.36
CA GLY A 31 -13.44 13.17 -4.43
C GLY A 31 -12.15 12.39 -4.72
N MET A 32 -11.14 12.48 -3.85
CA MET A 32 -9.91 11.68 -3.96
C MET A 32 -10.07 10.31 -3.29
N TYR A 33 -9.49 9.28 -3.91
CA TYR A 33 -9.52 7.89 -3.41
C TYR A 33 -8.15 7.46 -2.88
N LEU A 34 -8.13 6.51 -1.93
CA LEU A 34 -6.89 5.97 -1.34
C LEU A 34 -5.93 5.41 -2.40
N SER A 35 -6.48 4.86 -3.50
CA SER A 35 -5.72 4.37 -4.65
C SER A 35 -4.90 5.44 -5.39
N GLN A 36 -5.32 6.71 -5.34
CA GLN A 36 -4.61 7.81 -6.02
C GLN A 36 -3.41 8.30 -5.20
N PHE A 37 -3.40 8.11 -3.88
CA PHE A 37 -2.25 8.47 -3.05
C PHE A 37 -1.06 7.51 -3.24
N GLN A 38 -1.32 6.25 -3.60
CA GLN A 38 -0.27 5.33 -4.07
C GLN A 38 0.39 5.82 -5.37
N GLU A 39 -0.35 6.56 -6.21
CA GLU A 39 0.20 7.19 -7.42
C GLU A 39 1.03 8.45 -7.12
N ASP A 40 0.72 9.20 -6.07
CA ASP A 40 1.50 10.39 -5.68
C ASP A 40 2.85 10.04 -5.04
N ASP A 41 2.97 8.90 -4.36
CA ASP A 41 4.26 8.33 -3.98
C ASP A 41 5.09 7.95 -5.21
N ASN A 42 4.44 7.63 -6.34
CA ASN A 42 5.14 7.42 -7.60
C ASN A 42 5.70 8.73 -8.16
N LEU A 43 5.13 9.92 -7.89
CA LEU A 43 5.74 11.19 -8.31
C LEU A 43 7.02 11.50 -7.54
N GLN A 44 7.07 11.27 -6.22
CA GLN A 44 8.32 11.43 -5.45
C GLN A 44 9.35 10.36 -5.81
N THR A 45 8.90 9.15 -6.07
CA THR A 45 9.76 8.03 -6.50
C THR A 45 10.29 8.26 -7.92
N LEU A 46 9.47 8.74 -8.84
CA LEU A 46 9.85 9.18 -10.18
C LEU A 46 10.87 10.31 -10.09
N HIS A 47 10.66 11.29 -9.21
CA HIS A 47 11.61 12.39 -9.04
C HIS A 47 12.96 11.91 -8.48
N ARG A 48 12.97 10.91 -7.57
CA ARG A 48 14.19 10.23 -7.11
C ARG A 48 14.88 9.45 -8.23
N GLN A 49 14.13 8.76 -9.08
CA GLN A 49 14.66 8.02 -10.23
C GLN A 49 15.24 8.95 -11.29
N LEU A 50 14.59 10.08 -11.54
CA LEU A 50 15.02 11.11 -12.50
C LEU A 50 16.18 11.98 -11.99
N LYS A 51 16.49 11.96 -10.68
CA LYS A 51 17.58 12.73 -10.05
C LYS A 51 18.96 12.46 -10.67
N HIS A 52 19.15 11.31 -11.30
CA HIS A 52 20.41 10.95 -11.97
C HIS A 52 20.50 11.43 -13.43
N LEU A 53 19.42 12.00 -13.97
CA LEU A 53 19.38 12.56 -15.31
C LEU A 53 19.58 14.08 -15.27
N PRO A 54 20.17 14.68 -16.32
CA PRO A 54 20.21 16.13 -16.43
C PRO A 54 18.80 16.72 -16.47
N SER A 55 18.55 17.80 -15.72
CA SER A 55 17.20 18.35 -15.57
C SER A 55 16.55 18.80 -16.88
N TYR A 56 17.34 19.13 -17.90
CA TYR A 56 16.84 19.47 -19.23
C TYR A 56 16.14 18.31 -19.97
N MET A 57 16.33 17.06 -19.53
CA MET A 57 15.72 15.88 -20.16
C MET A 57 14.27 15.65 -19.70
N TYR A 58 13.87 16.20 -18.55
CA TYR A 58 12.56 15.92 -17.94
C TYR A 58 11.86 17.16 -17.36
N LEU A 59 12.51 18.32 -17.33
CA LEU A 59 11.90 19.60 -16.99
C LEU A 59 11.75 20.48 -18.24
N SER A 60 10.63 21.19 -18.32
CA SER A 60 10.46 22.27 -19.30
C SER A 60 11.43 23.43 -19.04
N LYS A 61 11.66 24.28 -20.04
CA LYS A 61 12.51 25.48 -19.90
C LYS A 61 12.07 26.40 -18.76
N HIS A 62 10.77 26.44 -18.43
CA HIS A 62 10.25 27.25 -17.31
C HIS A 62 10.54 26.60 -15.96
N GLU A 63 10.41 25.28 -15.87
CA GLU A 63 10.72 24.51 -14.65
C GLU A 63 12.22 24.50 -14.35
N GLN A 64 13.07 24.45 -15.38
CA GLN A 64 14.52 24.62 -15.22
C GLN A 64 14.88 25.99 -14.64
N LYS A 65 14.14 27.05 -14.99
CA LYS A 65 14.34 28.38 -14.39
C LYS A 65 13.95 28.41 -12.92
N LEU A 66 12.81 27.79 -12.57
CA LEU A 66 12.37 27.67 -11.18
C LEU A 66 13.36 26.85 -10.33
N GLU A 67 13.88 25.74 -10.88
CA GLU A 67 14.92 24.93 -10.27
C GLU A 67 16.21 25.76 -10.06
N THR A 68 16.67 26.44 -11.10
CA THR A 68 17.89 27.29 -11.04
C THR A 68 17.75 28.37 -9.96
N VAL A 69 16.62 29.07 -9.92
CA VAL A 69 16.34 30.08 -8.88
C VAL A 69 16.29 29.42 -7.51
N ALA A 70 15.64 28.27 -7.35
CA ALA A 70 15.63 27.56 -6.07
C ALA A 70 17.06 27.20 -5.60
N HIS A 71 17.92 26.69 -6.49
CA HIS A 71 19.33 26.38 -6.17
C HIS A 71 20.16 27.62 -5.79
N THR A 72 19.89 28.77 -6.41
CA THR A 72 20.61 30.02 -6.12
C THR A 72 20.34 30.52 -4.70
N TYR A 73 19.11 30.36 -4.22
CA TYR A 73 18.69 30.91 -2.91
C TYR A 73 18.65 29.88 -1.78
N LEU A 74 18.57 28.58 -2.09
CA LEU A 74 18.58 27.51 -1.09
C LEU A 74 20.02 27.07 -0.81
N THR A 75 20.54 27.46 0.37
CA THR A 75 21.84 26.98 0.86
C THR A 75 21.81 25.50 1.20
N HIS A 76 20.66 24.97 1.61
CA HIS A 76 20.43 23.58 1.97
C HIS A 76 19.01 23.17 1.56
N TYR A 77 18.79 21.88 1.30
CA TYR A 77 17.49 21.32 0.95
C TYR A 77 16.79 20.74 2.20
N PRO A 78 15.95 21.52 2.90
CA PRO A 78 15.28 21.02 4.08
C PRO A 78 14.30 19.90 3.71
N THR A 79 14.21 18.91 4.59
CA THR A 79 13.25 17.81 4.48
C THR A 79 11.88 18.29 4.97
N GLY A 80 10.85 18.16 4.12
CA GLY A 80 9.47 18.51 4.45
C GLY A 80 8.97 19.82 3.79
N THR A 81 7.74 19.80 3.28
CA THR A 81 7.17 20.88 2.45
C THR A 81 7.02 22.21 3.18
N LYS A 82 6.69 22.21 4.49
CA LYS A 82 6.64 23.43 5.31
C LYS A 82 8.04 24.05 5.52
N ALA A 83 9.05 23.22 5.73
CA ALA A 83 10.42 23.69 5.90
C ALA A 83 10.98 24.25 4.58
N GLN A 84 10.61 23.64 3.44
CA GLN A 84 10.93 24.16 2.10
C GLN A 84 10.27 25.52 1.84
N LEU A 85 9.00 25.71 2.22
CA LEU A 85 8.33 27.01 2.11
C LEU A 85 9.08 28.10 2.90
N ASN A 86 9.49 27.79 4.13
CA ASN A 86 10.18 28.73 5.00
C ASN A 86 11.61 29.05 4.55
N ALA A 87 12.25 28.12 3.82
CA ALA A 87 13.60 28.32 3.31
C ALA A 87 13.66 29.20 2.05
N ILE A 88 12.52 29.44 1.39
CA ILE A 88 12.46 30.27 0.17
C ILE A 88 12.35 31.75 0.56
N PRO A 89 13.35 32.59 0.23
CA PRO A 89 13.33 33.99 0.60
C PRO A 89 12.20 34.76 -0.07
N THR A 90 11.58 35.68 0.67
CA THR A 90 10.44 36.48 0.20
C THR A 90 10.81 37.49 -0.88
N VAL A 91 12.06 37.94 -0.89
CA VAL A 91 12.62 38.96 -1.78
C VAL A 91 13.75 38.35 -2.61
N GLY A 92 13.71 38.58 -3.92
CA GLY A 92 14.79 38.20 -4.85
C GLY A 92 15.81 39.33 -5.04
N HIS A 93 16.91 39.02 -5.72
CA HIS A 93 17.95 39.97 -6.09
C HIS A 93 17.46 40.96 -7.17
N ASP A 94 16.54 40.52 -8.04
CA ASP A 94 15.88 41.35 -9.04
C ASP A 94 14.37 41.01 -9.16
N ALA A 95 13.67 41.76 -10.03
CA ALA A 95 12.22 41.62 -10.22
C ALA A 95 11.79 40.29 -10.88
N GLU A 96 12.65 39.68 -11.68
CA GLU A 96 12.37 38.38 -12.32
C GLU A 96 12.52 37.25 -11.31
N ASP A 97 13.58 37.29 -10.50
CA ASP A 97 13.80 36.39 -9.37
C ASP A 97 12.67 36.48 -8.36
N GLU A 98 12.20 37.68 -8.01
CA GLU A 98 11.08 37.86 -7.09
C GLU A 98 9.79 37.19 -7.61
N LYS A 99 9.54 37.29 -8.92
CA LYS A 99 8.39 36.66 -9.58
C LYS A 99 8.49 35.14 -9.55
N LEU A 100 9.67 34.58 -9.85
CA LEU A 100 9.93 33.14 -9.83
C LEU A 100 9.87 32.58 -8.40
N LEU A 101 10.42 33.29 -7.41
CA LEU A 101 10.32 32.92 -5.99
C LEU A 101 8.87 32.95 -5.49
N ARG A 102 8.08 33.94 -5.92
CA ARG A 102 6.64 34.01 -5.61
C ARG A 102 5.86 32.85 -6.22
N GLU A 103 6.19 32.48 -7.46
CA GLU A 103 5.60 31.30 -8.13
C GLU A 103 5.97 30.00 -7.41
N LEU A 104 7.24 29.84 -7.04
CA LEU A 104 7.76 28.70 -6.28
C LEU A 104 7.02 28.55 -4.94
N ARG A 105 6.88 29.65 -4.18
CA ARG A 105 6.09 29.70 -2.94
C ARG A 105 4.64 29.34 -3.18
N SER A 106 4.01 29.88 -4.22
CA SER A 106 2.61 29.58 -4.54
C SER A 106 2.40 28.11 -4.86
N LYS A 107 3.33 27.48 -5.60
CA LYS A 107 3.28 26.04 -5.90
C LYS A 107 3.45 25.20 -4.63
N ILE A 108 4.40 25.52 -3.76
CA ILE A 108 4.60 24.80 -2.49
C ILE A 108 3.42 25.02 -1.54
N GLN A 109 2.87 26.23 -1.50
CA GLN A 109 1.68 26.56 -0.73
C GLN A 109 0.47 25.77 -1.21
N LYS A 110 0.27 25.62 -2.53
CA LYS A 110 -0.79 24.75 -3.08
C LYS A 110 -0.60 23.28 -2.70
N VAL A 111 0.65 22.79 -2.66
CA VAL A 111 0.95 21.43 -2.18
C VAL A 111 0.67 21.31 -0.67
N ILE A 112 1.03 22.33 0.12
CA ILE A 112 0.71 22.37 1.55
C ILE A 112 -0.79 22.45 1.76
N GLU A 113 -1.54 23.25 1.00
CA GLU A 113 -3.00 23.39 1.11
C GLU A 113 -3.72 22.11 0.67
N ALA A 114 -3.27 21.49 -0.42
CA ALA A 114 -3.72 20.15 -0.82
C ALA A 114 -3.44 19.12 0.29
N ARG A 115 -2.33 19.26 1.02
CA ARG A 115 -1.94 18.41 2.16
C ARG A 115 -2.41 18.90 3.53
N ALA A 116 -3.03 20.06 3.65
CA ALA A 116 -3.49 20.64 4.92
C ALA A 116 -5.01 20.70 4.98
N GLY A 117 -5.67 20.30 3.88
CA GLY A 117 -7.12 20.36 3.68
C GLY A 117 -7.96 19.81 4.82
N ARG A 118 -7.50 18.82 5.60
CA ARG A 118 -8.02 18.48 6.95
C ARG A 118 -6.97 17.66 7.73
N LEU A 119 -6.32 18.21 8.76
CA LEU A 119 -5.46 17.43 9.68
C LEU A 119 -6.21 16.19 10.26
N ASN A 120 -7.52 16.31 10.50
CA ASN A 120 -8.37 15.20 10.92
C ASN A 120 -8.59 14.14 9.82
N ASP A 121 -8.55 14.50 8.53
CA ASP A 121 -8.60 13.50 7.45
C ASP A 121 -7.24 12.84 7.25
N PHE A 122 -6.14 13.51 7.60
CA PHE A 122 -4.79 12.94 7.58
C PHE A 122 -4.60 11.89 8.67
N ASP A 123 -5.02 12.16 9.91
CA ASP A 123 -4.95 11.16 10.98
C ASP A 123 -5.84 9.95 10.66
N ALA A 124 -7.09 10.19 10.20
CA ALA A 124 -7.98 9.13 9.74
C ALA A 124 -7.46 8.38 8.50
N MET A 125 -6.66 9.03 7.66
CA MET A 125 -6.00 8.40 6.52
C MET A 125 -4.82 7.53 6.98
N ILE A 126 -4.00 8.02 7.90
CA ILE A 126 -2.88 7.26 8.48
C ILE A 126 -3.43 5.99 9.14
N GLU A 127 -4.48 6.10 9.95
CA GLU A 127 -5.13 4.93 10.56
C GLU A 127 -5.62 3.92 9.51
N ARG A 128 -6.22 4.38 8.40
CA ARG A 128 -6.69 3.49 7.32
C ARG A 128 -5.56 2.86 6.52
N VAL A 129 -4.47 3.60 6.28
CA VAL A 129 -3.27 3.07 5.62
C VAL A 129 -2.61 2.01 6.51
N SER A 130 -2.51 2.28 7.81
CA SER A 130 -2.03 1.31 8.79
C SER A 130 -2.93 0.08 8.83
N GLU A 131 -4.26 0.25 8.86
CA GLU A 131 -5.22 -0.87 8.79
C GLU A 131 -5.04 -1.68 7.50
N LEU A 132 -4.88 -1.02 6.34
CA LEU A 132 -4.62 -1.69 5.06
C LEU A 132 -3.31 -2.49 5.08
N GLN A 133 -2.23 -1.92 5.62
CA GLN A 133 -0.93 -2.58 5.73
C GLN A 133 -1.01 -3.81 6.64
N GLU A 134 -1.69 -3.71 7.78
CA GLU A 134 -1.91 -4.84 8.69
C GLU A 134 -2.73 -5.96 8.02
N LEU A 135 -3.81 -5.59 7.32
CA LEU A 135 -4.64 -6.53 6.57
C LEU A 135 -3.87 -7.21 5.43
N GLU A 136 -3.04 -6.45 4.72
CA GLU A 136 -2.20 -6.97 3.64
C GLU A 136 -1.13 -7.93 4.16
N GLN A 137 -0.48 -7.62 5.28
CA GLN A 137 0.45 -8.52 5.95
C GLN A 137 -0.23 -9.82 6.39
N GLN A 138 -1.42 -9.72 7.00
CA GLN A 138 -2.19 -10.91 7.39
C GLN A 138 -2.58 -11.77 6.18
N LYS A 139 -3.00 -11.14 5.07
CA LYS A 139 -3.32 -11.81 3.81
C LYS A 139 -2.09 -12.54 3.25
N GLN A 140 -0.96 -11.83 3.15
CA GLN A 140 0.30 -12.39 2.63
C GLN A 140 0.80 -13.56 3.48
N TYR A 141 0.66 -13.47 4.80
CA TYR A 141 1.06 -14.55 5.69
C TYR A 141 0.23 -15.83 5.47
N ILE A 142 -1.09 -15.70 5.28
CA ILE A 142 -1.96 -16.83 4.92
C ILE A 142 -1.57 -17.41 3.55
N GLU A 143 -1.33 -16.55 2.56
CA GLU A 143 -0.91 -16.96 1.21
C GLU A 143 0.41 -17.73 1.26
N HIS A 144 1.41 -17.18 1.93
CA HIS A 144 2.71 -17.81 2.09
C HIS A 144 2.63 -19.14 2.85
N THR A 145 1.86 -19.21 3.93
CA THR A 145 1.67 -20.47 4.68
C THR A 145 1.06 -21.56 3.80
N LEU A 146 0.10 -21.21 2.95
CA LEU A 146 -0.51 -22.14 2.00
C LEU A 146 0.45 -22.53 0.87
N GLU A 147 1.29 -21.61 0.39
CA GLU A 147 2.33 -21.88 -0.60
C GLU A 147 3.36 -22.87 -0.05
N VAL A 148 3.90 -22.63 1.14
CA VAL A 148 4.83 -23.55 1.81
C VAL A 148 4.18 -24.92 2.02
N LEU A 149 2.92 -24.97 2.46
CA LEU A 149 2.19 -26.23 2.58
C LEU A 149 2.03 -26.93 1.22
N ALA A 150 1.83 -26.17 0.15
CA ALA A 150 1.65 -26.71 -1.19
C ALA A 150 2.91 -27.34 -1.75
N GLU A 151 4.10 -26.87 -1.36
CA GLU A 151 5.39 -27.44 -1.81
C GLU A 151 5.55 -28.91 -1.43
N TYR A 152 5.08 -29.32 -0.26
CA TYR A 152 5.27 -30.69 0.25
C TYR A 152 3.96 -31.48 0.48
N LYS A 153 2.81 -30.81 0.60
CA LYS A 153 1.46 -31.41 0.70
C LYS A 153 0.44 -30.62 -0.14
N PRO A 154 0.55 -30.66 -1.49
CA PRO A 154 -0.30 -29.87 -2.38
C PRO A 154 -1.80 -30.14 -2.19
N GLN A 155 -2.19 -31.40 -1.95
CA GLN A 155 -3.59 -31.76 -1.76
C GLN A 155 -4.20 -31.16 -0.48
N TYR A 156 -3.38 -30.96 0.56
CA TYR A 156 -3.83 -30.38 1.83
C TYR A 156 -4.02 -28.86 1.70
N ALA A 157 -3.05 -28.17 1.08
CA ALA A 157 -3.18 -26.75 0.78
C ALA A 157 -4.41 -26.48 -0.10
N GLN A 158 -4.62 -27.30 -1.12
CA GLN A 158 -5.76 -27.16 -2.03
C GLN A 158 -7.10 -27.44 -1.34
N LEU A 159 -7.19 -28.47 -0.49
CA LEU A 159 -8.37 -28.73 0.33
C LEU A 159 -8.73 -27.52 1.20
N LEU A 160 -7.75 -26.95 1.91
CA LEU A 160 -7.96 -25.81 2.80
C LEU A 160 -8.40 -24.56 2.02
N LYS A 161 -7.76 -24.29 0.87
CA LYS A 161 -8.12 -23.16 -0.01
C LYS A 161 -9.55 -23.30 -0.56
N LEU A 162 -9.89 -24.45 -1.16
CA LEU A 162 -11.20 -24.68 -1.76
C LEU A 162 -12.33 -24.52 -0.73
N GLN A 163 -12.14 -25.08 0.47
CA GLN A 163 -13.19 -25.05 1.47
C GLN A 163 -13.29 -23.73 2.23
N PHE A 164 -12.18 -23.20 2.72
CA PHE A 164 -12.21 -22.10 3.69
C PHE A 164 -11.98 -20.74 3.07
N ILE A 165 -11.27 -20.67 1.93
CA ILE A 165 -11.10 -19.45 1.15
C ILE A 165 -12.19 -19.35 0.09
N GLU A 166 -12.34 -20.36 -0.77
CA GLU A 166 -13.35 -20.31 -1.85
C GLU A 166 -14.77 -20.59 -1.34
N GLY A 167 -14.91 -21.20 -0.16
CA GLY A 167 -16.22 -21.43 0.47
C GLY A 167 -17.00 -22.58 -0.15
N LYS A 168 -16.32 -23.49 -0.86
CA LYS A 168 -16.95 -24.66 -1.48
C LYS A 168 -17.49 -25.62 -0.41
N SER A 169 -18.61 -26.25 -0.72
CA SER A 169 -19.15 -27.35 0.05
C SER A 169 -18.18 -28.53 0.04
N ILE A 170 -18.33 -29.43 1.02
CA ILE A 170 -17.41 -30.56 1.14
C ILE A 170 -17.49 -31.48 -0.10
N ASP A 171 -18.67 -31.62 -0.69
CA ASP A 171 -18.86 -32.46 -1.87
C ASP A 171 -18.18 -31.83 -3.10
N GLU A 172 -18.32 -30.51 -3.29
CA GLU A 172 -17.57 -29.78 -4.33
C GLU A 172 -16.05 -29.85 -4.14
N VAL A 173 -15.56 -29.85 -2.90
CA VAL A 173 -14.13 -30.01 -2.59
C VAL A 173 -13.68 -31.43 -2.92
N ALA A 174 -14.47 -32.43 -2.54
CA ALA A 174 -14.18 -33.84 -2.80
C ALA A 174 -14.13 -34.10 -4.31
N ASP A 175 -15.10 -33.57 -5.06
CA ASP A 175 -15.15 -33.65 -6.52
C ASP A 175 -13.96 -32.93 -7.16
N ALA A 176 -13.66 -31.69 -6.75
CA ALA A 176 -12.54 -30.93 -7.30
C ALA A 176 -11.16 -31.59 -7.06
N LEU A 177 -11.03 -32.37 -5.98
CA LEU A 177 -9.81 -33.12 -5.66
C LEU A 177 -9.85 -34.57 -6.17
N ASN A 178 -10.93 -35.00 -6.83
CA ASN A 178 -11.18 -36.38 -7.23
C ASN A 178 -11.02 -37.39 -6.08
N ILE A 179 -11.56 -37.07 -4.91
CA ILE A 179 -11.53 -37.92 -3.71
C ILE A 179 -12.94 -38.21 -3.21
N VAL A 180 -13.09 -39.32 -2.50
CA VAL A 180 -14.34 -39.61 -1.78
C VAL A 180 -14.42 -38.84 -0.46
N ARG A 181 -15.65 -38.61 0.02
CA ARG A 181 -15.94 -37.91 1.29
C ARG A 181 -15.12 -38.43 2.47
N ARG A 182 -14.98 -39.75 2.60
CA ARG A 182 -14.18 -40.39 3.64
C ARG A 182 -12.70 -39.99 3.61
N THR A 183 -12.14 -39.79 2.41
CA THR A 183 -10.76 -39.33 2.26
C THR A 183 -10.64 -37.86 2.68
N TYR A 184 -11.61 -37.03 2.30
CA TYR A 184 -11.70 -35.65 2.77
C TYR A 184 -11.73 -35.58 4.31
N ASP A 185 -12.61 -36.34 4.97
CA ASP A 185 -12.77 -36.31 6.43
C ASP A 185 -11.47 -36.73 7.16
N ARG A 186 -10.69 -37.62 6.54
CA ARG A 186 -9.37 -38.04 7.04
C ARG A 186 -8.26 -37.01 6.76
N TRP A 187 -8.31 -36.32 5.63
CA TRP A 187 -7.30 -35.34 5.22
C TRP A 187 -7.46 -34.02 5.95
N LYS A 188 -8.69 -33.57 6.18
CA LYS A 188 -8.99 -32.29 6.84
C LYS A 188 -8.24 -32.07 8.16
N PRO A 189 -8.30 -32.95 9.18
CA PRO A 189 -7.59 -32.71 10.44
C PRO A 189 -6.07 -32.70 10.24
N LYS A 190 -5.53 -33.54 9.33
CA LYS A 190 -4.09 -33.56 9.01
C LYS A 190 -3.65 -32.28 8.30
N ALA A 191 -4.49 -31.75 7.41
CA ALA A 191 -4.22 -30.50 6.72
C ALA A 191 -4.13 -29.33 7.72
N PHE A 192 -5.02 -29.30 8.72
CA PHE A 192 -4.97 -28.30 9.80
C PHE A 192 -3.75 -28.46 10.69
N GLU A 193 -3.37 -29.70 11.02
CA GLU A 193 -2.18 -29.97 11.81
C GLU A 193 -0.91 -29.47 11.10
N GLU A 194 -0.76 -29.79 9.82
CA GLU A 194 0.38 -29.36 9.01
C GLU A 194 0.42 -27.84 8.78
N TYR A 195 -0.73 -27.24 8.45
CA TYR A 195 -0.86 -25.79 8.34
C TYR A 195 -0.45 -25.10 9.65
N GLY A 196 -0.91 -25.62 10.80
CA GLY A 196 -0.59 -25.10 12.11
C GLY A 196 0.89 -25.20 12.47
N LYS A 197 1.62 -26.22 11.98
CA LYS A 197 3.07 -26.36 12.18
C LYS A 197 3.84 -25.25 11.48
N ILE A 198 3.54 -25.00 10.20
CA ILE A 198 4.17 -23.93 9.41
C ILE A 198 3.88 -22.57 10.04
N PHE A 199 2.62 -22.35 10.40
CA PHE A 199 2.17 -21.12 11.05
C PHE A 199 2.91 -20.87 12.37
N SER A 200 3.13 -21.89 13.20
CA SER A 200 3.85 -21.71 14.47
C SER A 200 5.37 -21.58 14.32
N ALA A 201 5.92 -21.92 13.15
CA ALA A 201 7.35 -21.94 12.90
C ALA A 201 7.88 -20.65 12.23
N SER A 202 7.00 -19.73 11.83
CA SER A 202 7.31 -18.46 11.15
C SER A 202 6.96 -17.28 12.04
#